data_AF-A0A2V9PD81-F1
#
_entry.id   AF-A0A2V9PD81-F1
#
_cell.length_a   1.000
_cell.length_b   1.000
_cell.length_c   1.000
_cell.angle_alpha   90.00
_cell.angle_beta   90.00
_cell.angle_gamma   90.00
#
_symmetry.space_group_name_H-M   'P 1'
#
loop_
_entity.id
_entity.type
_entity.pdbx_description
1 polymer ?
#
loop_
_entity_poly.entity_id
_entity_poly.type
_entity_poly.pdbx_seq_one_letter_code
_entity_poly.pdbx_strand_id
1 'polypeptide(L)'
;MAAFGQSLSNGKGDLRVMTYNANEGTDLIEVQAATTPGEFLAAVVQTITQVRATDPPARMQALAKQIIAASPDLVGLQELDQWGTAPLDLSTFRCGAATTEFDMLQELQDALQAQGAHYKIEVQQQQYAFPPIPGAIFPNGPFLCVQLVDQIAILARTDLDASKFQVTNPQSAQYAAALFFPTPTGAVFPFPRAWASVDANFHGKSFRFITTHLESVDTTPILGFSIRELQGAELRSGPANTSLPVVLAMDSNSQAAPLPQDPT
;
A
#
# COMPACT_ATOMS: atom_id res chain seq x y z
N MET A 1 -27.30 -19.83 -10.43
CA MET A 1 -26.87 -20.56 -9.22
C MET A 1 -26.35 -19.52 -8.24
N ALA A 2 -27.00 -19.35 -7.09
CA ALA A 2 -26.48 -18.49 -6.04
C ALA A 2 -25.32 -19.25 -5.36
N ALA A 3 -24.09 -18.76 -5.54
CA ALA A 3 -22.96 -19.21 -4.75
C ALA A 3 -23.13 -18.65 -3.33
N PHE A 4 -23.79 -19.40 -2.46
CA PHE A 4 -23.78 -19.10 -1.04
C PHE A 4 -22.34 -19.30 -0.54
N GLY A 5 -21.65 -18.21 -0.21
CA GLY A 5 -20.37 -18.27 0.48
C GLY A 5 -20.55 -19.11 1.75
N GLN A 6 -19.82 -20.21 1.86
CA GLN A 6 -19.84 -21.02 3.07
C GLN A 6 -19.41 -20.16 4.26
N SER A 7 -20.21 -20.17 5.33
CA SER A 7 -19.78 -19.61 6.62
C SER A 7 -18.47 -20.27 7.02
N LEU A 8 -17.42 -19.46 7.23
CA LEU A 8 -16.10 -19.95 7.61
C LEU A 8 -16.05 -20.48 9.06
N SER A 9 -17.09 -20.21 9.88
CA SER A 9 -17.17 -20.68 11.26
C SER A 9 -18.37 -21.61 11.52
N ASN A 10 -18.07 -22.75 12.16
CA ASN A 10 -19.05 -23.67 12.77
C ASN A 10 -19.10 -23.49 14.30
N GLY A 11 -18.87 -22.26 14.81
CA GLY A 11 -18.97 -21.97 16.25
C GLY A 11 -17.71 -22.30 17.08
N LYS A 12 -16.51 -22.31 16.47
CA LYS A 12 -15.21 -22.49 17.18
C LYS A 12 -14.42 -21.18 17.37
N GLY A 13 -15.08 -20.04 17.18
CA GLY A 13 -14.47 -18.71 17.08
C GLY A 13 -14.77 -18.09 15.72
N ASP A 14 -14.64 -16.78 15.60
CA ASP A 14 -14.87 -16.06 14.35
C ASP A 14 -13.50 -15.74 13.73
N LEU A 15 -13.30 -16.19 12.48
CA LEU A 15 -12.20 -15.69 11.67
C LEU A 15 -12.40 -14.18 11.50
N ARG A 16 -11.38 -13.40 11.83
CA ARG A 16 -11.40 -11.96 11.62
C ARG A 16 -10.26 -11.57 10.70
N VAL A 17 -10.60 -10.84 9.66
CA VAL A 17 -9.61 -10.25 8.75
C VAL A 17 -9.78 -8.74 8.74
N MET A 18 -8.71 -8.03 8.43
CA MET A 18 -8.70 -6.57 8.35
C MET A 18 -8.03 -6.15 7.04
N THR A 19 -8.57 -5.12 6.41
CA THR A 19 -7.89 -4.38 5.34
C THR A 19 -7.72 -2.93 5.81
N TYR A 20 -6.57 -2.32 5.51
CA TYR A 20 -6.31 -0.95 5.91
C TYR A 20 -5.30 -0.29 4.97
N ASN A 21 -5.73 0.79 4.31
CA ASN A 21 -4.82 1.72 3.64
C ASN A 21 -4.21 2.64 4.70
N ALA A 22 -2.89 2.52 4.90
CA ALA A 22 -2.15 3.23 5.93
C ALA A 22 -1.87 4.69 5.57
N ASN A 23 -2.23 5.13 4.37
CA ASN A 23 -2.07 6.46 3.76
C ASN A 23 -0.61 6.96 3.74
N GLU A 24 -0.09 7.22 2.53
CA GLU A 24 1.31 7.53 2.24
C GLU A 24 1.81 8.87 2.82
N GLY A 25 0.93 9.65 3.45
CA GLY A 25 1.23 10.92 4.12
C GLY A 25 1.07 12.15 3.23
N THR A 26 0.64 11.97 1.98
CA THR A 26 0.37 13.01 0.97
C THR A 26 -0.59 12.45 -0.07
N ASP A 27 -1.30 13.31 -0.80
CA ASP A 27 -2.11 12.91 -1.96
C ASP A 27 -1.35 13.07 -3.30
N LEU A 28 -0.09 13.53 -3.24
CA LEU A 28 0.77 13.84 -4.40
C LEU A 28 0.14 14.83 -5.41
N ILE A 29 -0.88 15.58 -5.01
CA ILE A 29 -1.69 16.45 -5.89
C ILE A 29 -0.82 17.51 -6.56
N GLU A 30 0.08 18.15 -5.82
CA GLU A 30 0.93 19.21 -6.35
C GLU A 30 1.94 18.67 -7.37
N VAL A 31 2.42 17.44 -7.18
CA VAL A 31 3.31 16.77 -8.14
C VAL A 31 2.55 16.45 -9.42
N GLN A 32 1.32 15.95 -9.30
CA GLN A 32 0.45 15.63 -10.44
C GLN A 32 0.01 16.88 -11.21
N ALA A 33 -0.20 18.00 -10.52
CA ALA A 33 -0.63 19.26 -11.11
C ALA A 33 0.52 20.09 -11.72
N ALA A 34 1.78 19.76 -11.43
CA ALA A 34 2.93 20.52 -11.89
C ALA A 34 3.07 20.47 -13.43
N THR A 35 3.09 21.63 -14.07
CA THR A 35 3.22 21.77 -15.53
C THR A 35 4.58 22.33 -15.95
N THR A 36 5.32 22.93 -15.02
CA THR A 36 6.65 23.49 -15.27
C THR A 36 7.72 22.83 -14.38
N PRO A 37 9.01 22.86 -14.78
CA PRO A 37 10.09 22.38 -13.92
C PRO A 37 10.11 23.04 -12.54
N GLY A 38 9.85 24.34 -12.45
CA GLY A 38 9.85 25.07 -11.19
C GLY A 38 8.73 24.62 -10.25
N GLU A 39 7.51 24.44 -10.78
CA GLU A 39 6.37 23.89 -10.01
C GLU A 39 6.67 22.48 -9.51
N PHE A 40 7.23 21.62 -10.37
CA PHE A 40 7.55 20.24 -10.00
C PHE A 40 8.59 20.19 -8.87
N LEU A 41 9.66 20.97 -8.95
CA LEU A 41 10.67 21.04 -7.89
C LEU A 41 10.10 21.56 -6.57
N ALA A 42 9.19 22.54 -6.62
CA ALA A 42 8.50 23.04 -5.42
C ALA A 42 7.56 21.97 -4.84
N ALA A 43 6.84 21.25 -5.69
CA ALA A 43 5.92 20.18 -5.29
C ALA A 43 6.65 19.03 -4.58
N VAL A 44 7.85 18.64 -5.06
CA VAL A 44 8.69 17.63 -4.37
C VAL A 44 9.01 18.03 -2.92
N VAL A 45 9.30 19.31 -2.68
CA VAL A 45 9.52 19.83 -1.31
C VAL A 45 8.22 19.82 -0.50
N GLN A 46 7.10 20.20 -1.12
CA GLN A 46 5.79 20.21 -0.47
C GLN A 46 5.38 18.81 -0.03
N THR A 47 5.60 17.80 -0.87
CA THR A 47 5.35 16.39 -0.55
C THR A 47 6.01 15.97 0.76
N ILE A 48 7.33 16.12 0.92
CA ILE A 48 7.98 15.71 2.17
C ILE A 48 7.57 16.59 3.37
N THR A 49 7.18 17.84 3.12
CA THR A 49 6.63 18.71 4.17
C THR A 49 5.28 18.21 4.67
N GLN A 50 4.40 17.78 3.76
CA GLN A 50 3.11 17.18 4.10
C GLN A 50 3.31 15.87 4.86
N VAL A 51 4.17 14.97 4.37
CA VAL A 51 4.49 13.69 5.02
C VAL A 51 4.93 13.92 6.47
N ARG A 52 5.91 14.81 6.69
CA ARG A 52 6.36 15.16 8.05
C ARG A 52 5.24 15.74 8.92
N ALA A 53 4.33 16.51 8.35
CA ALA A 53 3.20 17.09 9.06
C ALA A 53 2.14 16.05 9.47
N THR A 54 2.04 14.93 8.74
CA THR A 54 1.13 13.83 9.11
C THR A 54 1.65 12.97 10.25
N ASP A 55 2.93 13.08 10.62
CA ASP A 55 3.59 12.30 11.68
C ASP A 55 3.41 10.77 11.49
N PRO A 56 4.10 10.15 10.50
CA PRO A 56 3.99 8.72 10.22
C PRO A 56 4.21 7.83 11.47
N PRO A 57 5.19 8.09 12.36
CA PRO A 57 5.36 7.30 13.57
C PRO A 57 4.13 7.33 14.50
N ALA A 58 3.54 8.50 14.74
CA ALA A 58 2.33 8.60 15.56
C ALA A 58 1.13 7.91 14.90
N ARG A 59 1.01 7.97 13.57
CA ARG A 59 -0.03 7.29 12.81
C ARG A 59 0.13 5.77 12.87
N MET A 60 1.35 5.24 12.77
CA MET A 60 1.58 3.79 12.91
C MET A 60 1.31 3.29 14.32
N GLN A 61 1.57 4.10 15.37
CA GLN A 61 1.11 3.78 16.73
C GLN A 61 -0.43 3.74 16.84
N ALA A 62 -1.13 4.67 16.17
CA ALA A 62 -2.59 4.68 16.15
C ALA A 62 -3.15 3.48 15.37
N LEU A 63 -2.56 3.14 14.23
CA LEU A 63 -2.93 1.95 13.45
C LEU A 63 -2.71 0.66 14.23
N ALA A 64 -1.58 0.52 14.94
CA ALA A 64 -1.34 -0.61 15.82
C ALA A 64 -2.45 -0.76 16.88
N LYS A 65 -2.93 0.35 17.48
CA LYS A 65 -4.07 0.31 18.42
C LYS A 65 -5.35 -0.21 17.76
N GLN A 66 -5.63 0.22 16.52
CA GLN A 66 -6.80 -0.26 15.76
C GLN A 66 -6.69 -1.77 15.48
N ILE A 67 -5.51 -2.24 15.04
CA ILE A 67 -5.25 -3.66 14.80
C ILE A 67 -5.42 -4.46 16.10
N ILE A 68 -4.88 -3.99 17.23
CA ILE A 68 -5.01 -4.68 18.53
C ILE A 68 -6.47 -4.75 18.97
N ALA A 69 -7.19 -3.63 18.93
CA ALA A 69 -8.59 -3.57 19.33
C ALA A 69 -9.47 -4.46 18.44
N ALA A 70 -9.19 -4.50 17.14
CA ALA A 70 -9.86 -5.41 16.22
C ALA A 70 -9.40 -6.86 16.40
N SER A 71 -8.18 -7.15 16.83
CA SER A 71 -7.62 -8.50 16.97
C SER A 71 -7.85 -9.43 15.75
N PRO A 72 -7.55 -9.00 14.50
CA PRO A 72 -7.68 -9.86 13.32
C PRO A 72 -6.65 -11.00 13.31
N ASP A 73 -6.98 -12.10 12.65
CA ASP A 73 -6.07 -13.20 12.35
C ASP A 73 -5.10 -12.85 11.20
N LEU A 74 -5.60 -12.08 10.22
CA LEU A 74 -4.87 -11.60 9.04
C LEU A 74 -5.18 -10.12 8.78
N VAL A 75 -4.15 -9.37 8.40
CA VAL A 75 -4.26 -7.95 8.03
C VAL A 75 -3.64 -7.74 6.66
N GLY A 76 -4.41 -7.20 5.71
CA GLY A 76 -3.91 -6.73 4.42
C GLY A 76 -3.72 -5.22 4.46
N LEU A 77 -2.48 -4.75 4.31
CA LEU A 77 -2.10 -3.34 4.40
C LEU A 77 -1.67 -2.78 3.04
N GLN A 78 -2.01 -1.52 2.80
CA GLN A 78 -1.61 -0.73 1.63
C GLN A 78 -0.98 0.60 2.09
N GLU A 79 -0.18 1.26 1.24
CA GLU A 79 0.48 2.55 1.52
C GLU A 79 1.32 2.53 2.81
N LEU A 80 2.18 1.50 2.90
CA LEU A 80 3.19 1.37 3.96
C LEU A 80 4.52 1.95 3.47
N ASP A 81 4.53 3.27 3.32
CA ASP A 81 5.59 3.97 2.62
C ASP A 81 6.89 4.11 3.40
N GLN A 82 7.99 4.02 2.66
CA GLN A 82 9.30 4.42 3.12
C GLN A 82 9.67 5.75 2.46
N TRP A 83 9.86 6.78 3.28
CA TRP A 83 10.24 8.12 2.85
C TRP A 83 11.70 8.39 3.21
N GLY A 84 12.44 9.00 2.30
CA GLY A 84 13.83 9.39 2.54
C GLY A 84 14.16 10.75 1.94
N THR A 85 15.22 11.37 2.45
CA THR A 85 15.77 12.60 1.86
C THR A 85 17.26 12.48 1.62
N ALA A 86 17.75 13.26 0.66
CA ALA A 86 19.17 13.36 0.34
C ALA A 86 19.56 14.84 0.16
N PRO A 87 20.84 15.20 0.40
CA PRO A 87 21.33 16.52 0.03
C PRO A 87 21.26 16.71 -1.49
N LEU A 88 20.90 17.92 -1.93
CA LEU A 88 20.94 18.34 -3.33
C LEU A 88 22.17 19.23 -3.56
N ASP A 89 23.08 18.80 -4.44
CA ASP A 89 24.18 19.66 -4.89
C ASP A 89 23.66 20.64 -5.95
N LEU A 90 23.58 21.92 -5.61
CA LEU A 90 23.07 22.97 -6.50
C LEU A 90 24.01 23.28 -7.68
N SER A 91 25.29 22.90 -7.61
CA SER A 91 26.25 23.14 -8.70
C SER A 91 26.11 22.12 -9.84
N THR A 92 25.76 20.88 -9.49
CA THR A 92 25.58 19.78 -10.45
C THR A 92 24.12 19.36 -10.65
N PHE A 93 23.23 19.86 -9.78
CA PHE A 93 21.83 19.47 -9.66
C PHE A 93 21.63 17.97 -9.47
N ARG A 94 22.50 17.35 -8.66
CA ARG A 94 22.49 15.90 -8.37
C ARG A 94 22.18 15.62 -6.91
N CYS A 95 21.40 14.57 -6.69
CA CYS A 95 21.11 14.05 -5.36
C CYS A 95 22.29 13.24 -4.82
N GLY A 96 22.60 13.44 -3.54
CA GLY A 96 23.50 12.57 -2.79
C GLY A 96 22.85 11.24 -2.40
N ALA A 97 23.48 10.54 -1.46
CA ALA A 97 22.91 9.34 -0.87
C ALA A 97 21.69 9.70 0.00
N ALA A 98 20.58 9.00 -0.20
CA ALA A 98 19.38 9.17 0.61
C ALA A 98 19.53 8.51 1.97
N THR A 99 18.89 9.12 2.96
CA THR A 99 18.69 8.57 4.30
C THR A 99 17.20 8.40 4.51
N THR A 100 16.78 7.23 5.00
CA THR A 100 15.39 6.99 5.40
C THR A 100 15.01 7.92 6.55
N GLU A 101 13.91 8.66 6.39
CA GLU A 101 13.29 9.45 7.46
C GLU A 101 12.15 8.70 8.13
N PHE A 102 11.33 8.01 7.34
CA PHE A 102 10.19 7.23 7.82
C PHE A 102 10.18 5.86 7.14
N ASP A 103 9.89 4.83 7.92
CA ASP A 103 9.67 3.46 7.44
C ASP A 103 8.39 2.97 8.10
N MET A 104 7.25 3.23 7.47
CA MET A 104 5.94 3.02 8.09
C MET A 104 5.68 1.54 8.41
N LEU A 105 6.22 0.61 7.63
CA LEU A 105 6.11 -0.81 7.91
C LEU A 105 6.93 -1.21 9.14
N GLN A 106 8.16 -0.74 9.27
CA GLN A 106 8.97 -0.99 10.45
C GLN A 106 8.37 -0.31 11.69
N GLU A 107 7.94 0.95 11.57
CA GLU A 107 7.28 1.70 12.63
C GLU A 107 6.01 1.01 13.13
N LEU A 108 5.21 0.42 12.22
CA LEU A 108 4.03 -0.36 12.58
C LEU A 108 4.39 -1.66 13.32
N GLN A 109 5.40 -2.40 12.86
CA GLN A 109 5.87 -3.60 13.54
C GLN A 109 6.38 -3.29 14.95
N ASP A 110 7.17 -2.23 15.10
CA ASP A 110 7.69 -1.76 16.37
C ASP A 110 6.54 -1.34 17.30
N ALA A 111 5.56 -0.60 16.77
CA ALA A 111 4.38 -0.17 17.52
C ALA A 111 3.50 -1.34 17.97
N LEU A 112 3.34 -2.38 17.15
CA LEU A 112 2.64 -3.61 17.51
C LEU A 112 3.38 -4.35 18.63
N GLN A 113 4.70 -4.54 18.48
CA GLN A 113 5.53 -5.21 19.47
C GLN A 113 5.55 -4.45 20.81
N ALA A 114 5.76 -3.13 20.78
CA ALA A 114 5.79 -2.29 21.98
C ALA A 114 4.46 -2.29 22.75
N GLN A 115 3.34 -2.54 22.05
CA GLN A 115 2.00 -2.65 22.63
C GLN A 115 1.59 -4.09 22.96
N GLY A 116 2.52 -5.05 22.87
CA GLY A 116 2.30 -6.46 23.24
C GLY A 116 1.51 -7.27 22.21
N ALA A 117 1.37 -6.78 20.98
CA ALA A 117 0.69 -7.49 19.91
C ALA A 117 1.64 -8.50 19.24
N HIS A 118 1.12 -9.66 18.88
CA HIS A 118 1.87 -10.75 18.28
C HIS A 118 1.50 -10.89 16.81
N TYR A 119 2.16 -10.10 15.95
CA TYR A 119 2.02 -10.18 14.49
C TYR A 119 3.39 -10.28 13.84
N LYS A 120 3.44 -10.93 12.68
CA LYS A 120 4.61 -10.92 11.79
C LYS A 120 4.18 -10.61 10.37
N ILE A 121 5.11 -10.09 9.57
CA ILE A 121 4.95 -9.98 8.12
C ILE A 121 5.07 -11.38 7.51
N GLU A 122 4.06 -11.80 6.75
CA GLU A 122 4.10 -13.04 5.97
C GLU A 122 4.57 -12.81 4.55
N VAL A 123 4.18 -11.65 3.97
CA VAL A 123 4.60 -11.23 2.65
C VAL A 123 4.53 -9.71 2.55
N GLN A 124 5.49 -9.13 1.82
CA GLN A 124 5.62 -7.72 1.55
C GLN A 124 5.95 -7.57 0.07
N GLN A 125 5.42 -6.54 -0.58
CA GLN A 125 5.66 -6.28 -1.99
C GLN A 125 5.75 -4.78 -2.24
N GLN A 126 6.86 -4.35 -2.84
CA GLN A 126 6.98 -3.00 -3.37
C GLN A 126 6.00 -2.81 -4.53
N GLN A 127 5.21 -1.74 -4.46
CA GLN A 127 4.36 -1.31 -5.56
C GLN A 127 5.20 -0.50 -6.55
N TYR A 128 5.72 0.63 -6.12
CA TYR A 128 6.59 1.50 -6.91
C TYR A 128 7.71 2.07 -6.05
N ALA A 129 8.72 2.61 -6.71
CA ALA A 129 9.77 3.36 -6.06
C ALA A 129 10.19 4.53 -6.95
N PHE A 130 10.30 5.69 -6.33
CA PHE A 130 10.93 6.84 -6.94
C PHE A 130 12.34 7.00 -6.38
N PRO A 131 13.35 7.22 -7.24
CA PRO A 131 14.70 7.54 -6.75
C PRO A 131 14.68 8.87 -6.01
N PRO A 132 15.79 9.29 -5.38
CA PRO A 132 15.91 10.65 -4.90
C PRO A 132 15.67 11.65 -6.04
N ILE A 133 14.56 12.38 -5.98
CA ILE A 133 14.16 13.39 -6.96
C ILE A 133 14.49 14.78 -6.37
N PRO A 134 15.17 15.66 -7.12
CA PRO A 134 15.44 17.03 -6.67
C PRO A 134 14.16 17.82 -6.35
N GLY A 135 14.17 18.53 -5.23
CA GLY A 135 13.17 19.51 -4.83
C GLY A 135 13.84 20.83 -4.44
N ALA A 136 13.19 21.94 -4.79
CA ALA A 136 13.70 23.29 -4.61
C ALA A 136 12.58 24.32 -4.50
N ILE A 137 12.66 25.23 -3.53
CA ILE A 137 11.82 26.43 -3.47
C ILE A 137 12.72 27.67 -3.63
N PHE A 138 12.57 28.41 -4.73
CA PHE A 138 13.38 29.60 -5.02
C PHE A 138 12.73 30.91 -4.53
N PRO A 139 13.51 31.98 -4.24
CA PRO A 139 14.98 32.01 -4.22
C PRO A 139 15.59 31.53 -2.89
N ASN A 140 14.83 31.48 -1.79
CA ASN A 140 15.35 31.32 -0.42
C ASN A 140 14.72 30.15 0.36
N GLY A 141 14.05 29.21 -0.30
CA GLY A 141 13.44 28.06 0.35
C GLY A 141 14.40 26.86 0.45
N PRO A 142 13.93 25.72 0.96
CA PRO A 142 14.76 24.53 1.11
C PRO A 142 15.09 23.88 -0.25
N PHE A 143 16.25 23.21 -0.27
CA PHE A 143 16.76 22.43 -1.40
C PHE A 143 17.19 21.06 -0.87
N LEU A 144 16.53 20.01 -1.33
CA LEU A 144 16.78 18.63 -0.93
C LEU A 144 16.22 17.70 -1.99
N CYS A 145 16.67 16.46 -2.01
CA CYS A 145 16.01 15.41 -2.77
C CYS A 145 15.09 14.59 -1.87
N VAL A 146 14.01 14.07 -2.46
CA VAL A 146 13.04 13.22 -1.78
C VAL A 146 12.98 11.87 -2.48
N GLN A 147 12.98 10.79 -1.72
CA GLN A 147 12.86 9.41 -2.17
C GLN A 147 11.60 8.79 -1.57
N LEU A 148 10.94 7.91 -2.33
CA LEU A 148 9.74 7.20 -1.93
C LEU A 148 9.82 5.73 -2.37
N VAL A 149 9.42 4.81 -1.50
CA VAL A 149 9.11 3.42 -1.83
C VAL A 149 7.75 3.08 -1.24
N ASP A 150 6.75 2.82 -2.08
CA ASP A 150 5.42 2.38 -1.66
C ASP A 150 5.37 0.85 -1.59
N GLN A 151 4.68 0.33 -0.57
CA GLN A 151 4.58 -1.10 -0.32
C GLN A 151 3.18 -1.52 0.16
N ILE A 152 2.86 -2.78 -0.13
CA ILE A 152 1.76 -3.53 0.49
C ILE A 152 2.32 -4.68 1.33
N ALA A 153 1.58 -5.10 2.35
CA ALA A 153 1.99 -6.23 3.18
C ALA A 153 0.80 -7.05 3.71
N ILE A 154 1.05 -8.32 4.01
CA ILE A 154 0.15 -9.17 4.81
C ILE A 154 0.82 -9.44 6.15
N LEU A 155 0.13 -9.10 7.24
CA LEU A 155 0.50 -9.49 8.59
C LEU A 155 -0.40 -10.63 9.06
N ALA A 156 0.18 -11.57 9.80
CA ALA A 156 -0.54 -12.66 10.43
C ALA A 156 -0.28 -12.69 11.93
N ARG A 157 -1.32 -13.01 12.68
CA ARG A 157 -1.25 -13.16 14.13
C ARG A 157 -0.48 -14.44 14.52
N THR A 158 0.42 -14.34 15.51
CA THR A 158 1.38 -15.40 15.85
C THR A 158 1.19 -16.03 17.23
N ASP A 159 0.30 -15.51 18.06
CA ASP A 159 -0.04 -16.05 19.39
C ASP A 159 -1.17 -17.11 19.36
N LEU A 160 -1.63 -17.47 18.16
CA LEU A 160 -2.59 -18.55 17.96
C LEU A 160 -1.94 -19.92 17.92
N ASP A 161 -2.67 -20.91 18.45
CA ASP A 161 -2.29 -22.31 18.34
C ASP A 161 -2.20 -22.71 16.86
N ALA A 162 -1.06 -23.29 16.45
CA ALA A 162 -0.83 -23.74 15.09
C ALA A 162 -1.84 -24.80 14.61
N SER A 163 -2.47 -25.55 15.51
CA SER A 163 -3.59 -26.46 15.15
C SER A 163 -4.87 -25.71 14.76
N LYS A 164 -4.98 -24.42 15.11
CA LYS A 164 -6.13 -23.56 14.82
C LYS A 164 -5.86 -22.62 13.65
N PHE A 165 -4.65 -22.07 13.55
CA PHE A 165 -4.32 -21.09 12.53
C PHE A 165 -2.92 -21.31 11.97
N GLN A 166 -2.81 -21.40 10.64
CA GLN A 166 -1.54 -21.50 9.92
C GLN A 166 -1.60 -20.65 8.68
N VAL A 167 -0.46 -20.07 8.30
CA VAL A 167 -0.29 -19.32 7.07
C VAL A 167 0.85 -19.95 6.27
N THR A 168 0.64 -20.09 4.97
CA THR A 168 1.55 -20.78 4.06
C THR A 168 1.52 -20.14 2.68
N ASN A 169 2.43 -20.56 1.80
CA ASN A 169 2.47 -20.19 0.40
C ASN A 169 2.40 -18.66 0.16
N PRO A 170 3.30 -17.87 0.76
CA PRO A 170 3.38 -16.45 0.47
C PRO A 170 3.75 -16.23 -0.99
N GLN A 171 2.99 -15.38 -1.68
CA GLN A 171 3.20 -15.01 -3.07
C GLN A 171 2.93 -13.52 -3.23
N SER A 172 3.62 -12.88 -4.16
CA SER A 172 3.38 -11.49 -4.52
C SER A 172 3.87 -11.19 -5.93
N ALA A 173 3.29 -10.16 -6.55
CA ALA A 173 3.80 -9.57 -7.77
C ALA A 173 3.30 -8.13 -7.93
N GLN A 174 4.03 -7.35 -8.72
CA GLN A 174 3.49 -6.14 -9.34
C GLN A 174 2.56 -6.53 -10.49
N TYR A 175 1.52 -5.74 -10.72
CA TYR A 175 0.67 -5.89 -11.90
C TYR A 175 1.44 -5.57 -13.18
N ALA A 176 1.09 -6.26 -14.26
CA ALA A 176 1.67 -6.00 -15.58
C ALA A 176 1.19 -4.64 -16.14
N ALA A 177 -0.06 -4.27 -15.86
CA ALA A 177 -0.62 -2.97 -16.23
C ALA A 177 -0.23 -1.89 -15.20
N ALA A 178 0.46 -0.86 -15.67
CA ALA A 178 0.97 0.24 -14.84
C ALA A 178 0.80 1.59 -15.54
N LEU A 179 0.67 2.64 -14.73
CA LEU A 179 0.82 4.01 -15.21
C LEU A 179 2.29 4.40 -15.29
N PHE A 180 2.55 5.45 -16.06
CA PHE A 180 3.84 6.09 -16.16
C PHE A 180 3.64 7.60 -16.00
N PHE A 181 4.38 8.21 -15.08
CA PHE A 181 4.29 9.63 -14.81
C PHE A 181 5.42 10.39 -15.50
N PRO A 182 5.15 11.06 -16.64
CA PRO A 182 6.10 12.02 -17.20
C PRO A 182 6.16 13.26 -16.31
N THR A 183 7.37 13.76 -16.08
CA THR A 183 7.59 14.99 -15.31
C THR A 183 7.94 16.15 -16.23
N PRO A 184 7.68 17.41 -15.82
CA PRO A 184 8.16 18.59 -16.54
C PRO A 184 9.69 18.67 -16.68
N THR A 185 10.44 17.86 -15.92
CA THR A 185 11.91 17.74 -16.03
C THR A 185 12.35 16.72 -17.08
N GLY A 186 11.42 16.04 -17.76
CA GLY A 186 11.67 15.05 -18.80
C GLY A 186 11.92 13.63 -18.30
N ALA A 187 11.88 13.39 -16.99
CA ALA A 187 11.90 12.05 -16.43
C ALA A 187 10.54 11.38 -16.61
N VAL A 188 10.52 10.06 -16.70
CA VAL A 188 9.29 9.26 -16.71
C VAL A 188 9.44 8.17 -15.69
N PHE A 189 8.56 8.14 -14.69
CA PHE A 189 8.62 7.18 -13.61
C PHE A 189 7.53 6.11 -13.77
N PRO A 190 7.89 4.81 -13.66
CA PRO A 190 6.89 3.75 -13.64
C PRO A 190 6.13 3.79 -12.31
N PHE A 191 4.82 3.57 -12.38
CA PHE A 191 3.94 3.53 -11.22
C PHE A 191 3.10 2.23 -11.23
N PRO A 192 3.75 1.07 -11.04
CA PRO A 192 3.03 -0.17 -10.90
C PRO A 192 2.32 -0.23 -9.54
N ARG A 193 1.20 -0.93 -9.53
CA ARG A 193 0.53 -1.40 -8.32
C ARG A 193 0.85 -2.87 -8.08
N ALA A 194 0.47 -3.43 -6.94
CA ALA A 194 0.79 -4.81 -6.62
C ALA A 194 -0.34 -5.59 -5.92
N TRP A 195 -0.13 -6.90 -5.85
CA TRP A 195 -0.88 -7.81 -4.99
C TRP A 195 0.08 -8.70 -4.18
N ALA A 196 -0.39 -9.15 -3.03
CA ALA A 196 0.25 -10.18 -2.23
C ALA A 196 -0.81 -11.15 -1.71
N SER A 197 -0.45 -12.42 -1.54
CA SER A 197 -1.37 -13.44 -1.08
C SER A 197 -0.70 -14.48 -0.21
N VAL A 198 -1.50 -15.10 0.65
CA VAL A 198 -1.13 -16.28 1.43
C VAL A 198 -2.28 -17.27 1.40
N ASP A 199 -1.96 -18.56 1.54
CA ASP A 199 -2.95 -19.58 1.85
C ASP A 199 -3.01 -19.75 3.38
N ALA A 200 -4.20 -19.58 3.95
CA ALA A 200 -4.44 -19.67 5.39
C ALA A 200 -5.31 -20.89 5.70
N ASN A 201 -5.01 -21.57 6.81
CA ASN A 201 -5.87 -22.59 7.39
C ASN A 201 -6.41 -22.10 8.73
N PHE A 202 -7.73 -22.06 8.87
CA PHE A 202 -8.42 -21.69 10.11
C PHE A 202 -9.35 -22.82 10.54
N HIS A 203 -9.09 -23.44 11.68
CA HIS A 203 -9.82 -24.60 12.20
C HIS A 203 -10.03 -25.72 11.17
N GLY A 204 -9.01 -26.03 10.36
CA GLY A 204 -9.06 -27.08 9.33
C GLY A 204 -9.75 -26.65 8.03
N LYS A 205 -10.10 -25.37 7.88
CA LYS A 205 -10.65 -24.79 6.65
C LYS A 205 -9.61 -23.92 5.98
N SER A 206 -9.21 -24.29 4.77
CA SER A 206 -8.24 -23.52 3.99
C SER A 206 -8.93 -22.48 3.11
N PHE A 207 -8.36 -21.30 3.00
CA PHE A 207 -8.76 -20.23 2.10
C PHE A 207 -7.53 -19.44 1.65
N ARG A 208 -7.65 -18.73 0.53
CA ARG A 208 -6.64 -17.76 0.08
C ARG A 208 -7.00 -16.37 0.56
N PHE A 209 -6.07 -15.71 1.23
CA PHE A 209 -6.18 -14.31 1.59
C PHE A 209 -5.31 -13.48 0.65
N ILE A 210 -5.88 -12.43 0.08
CA ILE A 210 -5.20 -11.55 -0.87
C ILE A 210 -5.31 -10.11 -0.38
N THR A 211 -4.19 -9.40 -0.33
CA THR A 211 -4.15 -7.94 -0.24
C THR A 211 -3.76 -7.33 -1.58
N THR A 212 -4.36 -6.20 -1.93
CA THR A 212 -3.99 -5.45 -3.13
C THR A 212 -4.42 -4.00 -3.03
N HIS A 213 -3.72 -3.14 -3.77
CA HIS A 213 -4.08 -1.75 -3.99
C HIS A 213 -4.23 -1.59 -5.52
N LEU A 214 -5.41 -1.28 -6.03
CA LEU A 214 -5.60 -1.03 -7.47
C LEU A 214 -5.41 0.46 -7.79
N GLU A 215 -5.12 0.77 -9.05
CA GLU A 215 -4.78 2.14 -9.46
C GLU A 215 -5.88 3.16 -9.10
N SER A 216 -5.49 4.27 -8.46
CA SER A 216 -6.40 5.35 -8.05
C SER A 216 -6.71 6.32 -9.18
N VAL A 217 -5.76 6.55 -10.07
CA VAL A 217 -5.90 7.49 -11.19
C VAL A 217 -6.46 6.75 -12.42
N ASP A 218 -7.73 7.00 -12.73
CA ASP A 218 -8.41 6.37 -13.86
C ASP A 218 -8.95 7.41 -14.86
N THR A 219 -8.10 8.36 -15.25
CA THR A 219 -8.49 9.50 -16.09
C THR A 219 -8.14 9.33 -17.56
N THR A 220 -7.27 8.37 -17.91
CA THR A 220 -6.83 8.14 -19.30
C THR A 220 -6.90 6.65 -19.65
N PRO A 221 -7.87 6.21 -20.46
CA PRO A 221 -7.96 4.82 -20.89
C PRO A 221 -6.75 4.40 -21.73
N ILE A 222 -6.19 3.22 -21.45
CA ILE A 222 -5.21 2.57 -22.33
C ILE A 222 -5.95 1.57 -23.20
N LEU A 223 -5.91 1.76 -24.53
CA LEU A 223 -6.58 0.89 -25.51
C LEU A 223 -8.10 0.71 -25.24
N GLY A 224 -8.74 1.73 -24.66
CA GLY A 224 -10.17 1.71 -24.33
C GLY A 224 -10.54 1.04 -23.00
N PHE A 225 -9.55 0.56 -22.23
CA PHE A 225 -9.74 0.04 -20.88
C PHE A 225 -9.10 0.95 -19.83
N SER A 226 -9.70 0.98 -18.66
CA SER A 226 -9.09 1.51 -17.45
C SER A 226 -7.91 0.64 -17.02
N ILE A 227 -6.81 1.24 -16.54
CA ILE A 227 -5.69 0.47 -15.95
C ILE A 227 -6.19 -0.41 -14.80
N ARG A 228 -7.12 0.13 -13.99
CA ARG A 228 -7.73 -0.58 -12.86
C ARG A 228 -8.50 -1.82 -13.29
N GLU A 229 -9.21 -1.75 -14.42
CA GLU A 229 -9.91 -2.91 -14.99
C GLU A 229 -8.94 -4.01 -15.44
N LEU A 230 -7.81 -3.63 -16.05
CA LEU A 230 -6.76 -4.57 -16.46
C LEU A 230 -6.12 -5.24 -15.24
N GLN A 231 -5.80 -4.47 -14.19
CA GLN A 231 -5.28 -4.99 -12.93
C GLN A 231 -6.30 -5.93 -12.25
N GLY A 232 -7.59 -5.56 -12.24
CA GLY A 232 -8.66 -6.41 -11.72
C GLY A 232 -8.84 -7.72 -12.51
N ALA A 233 -8.64 -7.70 -13.84
CA ALA A 233 -8.64 -8.90 -14.66
C ALA A 233 -7.44 -9.80 -14.36
N GLU A 234 -6.25 -9.22 -14.23
CA GLU A 234 -5.03 -9.94 -13.83
C GLU A 234 -5.23 -10.59 -12.46
N LEU A 235 -5.73 -9.86 -11.47
CA LEU A 235 -6.03 -10.36 -10.13
C LEU A 235 -6.94 -11.60 -10.15
N ARG A 236 -8.04 -11.54 -10.94
CA ARG A 236 -8.99 -12.66 -11.10
C ARG A 236 -8.36 -13.87 -11.78
N SER A 237 -7.49 -13.65 -12.77
CA SER A 237 -6.86 -14.72 -13.56
C SER A 237 -5.60 -15.31 -12.92
N GLY A 238 -4.95 -14.56 -12.02
CA GLY A 238 -3.73 -14.89 -11.31
C GLY A 238 -4.00 -15.34 -9.88
N PRO A 239 -3.70 -14.53 -8.85
CA PRO A 239 -3.73 -14.97 -7.45
C PRO A 239 -5.11 -15.44 -6.98
N ALA A 240 -6.21 -14.88 -7.49
CA ALA A 240 -7.57 -15.32 -7.14
C ALA A 240 -8.06 -16.54 -7.95
N ASN A 241 -7.32 -16.99 -8.96
CA ASN A 241 -7.66 -18.18 -9.74
C ASN A 241 -7.22 -19.45 -9.01
N THR A 242 -8.03 -19.87 -8.06
CA THR A 242 -7.77 -21.03 -7.19
C THR A 242 -9.05 -21.80 -6.89
N SER A 243 -8.90 -23.06 -6.48
CA SER A 243 -10.02 -23.87 -5.97
C SER A 243 -10.34 -23.58 -4.50
N LEU A 244 -9.50 -22.82 -3.80
CA LEU A 244 -9.76 -22.36 -2.43
C LEU A 244 -10.81 -21.24 -2.41
N PRO A 245 -11.63 -21.12 -1.35
CA PRO A 245 -12.34 -19.88 -1.07
C PRO A 245 -11.35 -18.71 -1.02
N VAL A 246 -11.73 -17.56 -1.57
CA VAL A 246 -10.89 -16.36 -1.61
C VAL A 246 -11.48 -15.27 -0.71
N VAL A 247 -10.63 -14.68 0.11
CA VAL A 247 -10.90 -13.45 0.85
C VAL A 247 -10.01 -12.36 0.24
N LEU A 248 -10.63 -11.32 -0.31
CA LEU A 248 -9.94 -10.18 -0.91
C LEU A 248 -10.05 -8.98 0.03
N ALA A 249 -8.91 -8.57 0.58
CA ALA A 249 -8.74 -7.43 1.49
C ALA A 249 -8.03 -6.31 0.72
N MET A 250 -8.79 -5.43 0.08
CA MET A 250 -8.24 -4.51 -0.91
C MET A 250 -8.60 -3.05 -0.67
N ASP A 251 -7.69 -2.17 -1.06
CA ASP A 251 -8.07 -0.87 -1.58
C ASP A 251 -8.32 -0.99 -3.08
N SER A 252 -9.59 -0.93 -3.47
CA SER A 252 -9.97 -1.05 -4.88
C SER A 252 -9.87 0.25 -5.65
N ASN A 253 -9.75 1.38 -4.96
CA ASN A 253 -9.98 2.72 -5.49
C ASN A 253 -11.28 2.89 -6.30
N SER A 254 -12.21 1.93 -6.23
CA SER A 254 -13.43 1.88 -7.02
C SER A 254 -14.63 2.16 -6.15
N GLN A 255 -15.63 2.83 -6.73
CA GLN A 255 -16.95 2.91 -6.13
C GLN A 255 -17.61 1.53 -6.18
N ALA A 256 -18.39 1.22 -5.15
CA ALA A 256 -19.25 0.04 -5.17
C ALA A 256 -20.32 0.22 -6.26
N ALA A 257 -20.60 -0.86 -6.99
CA ALA A 257 -21.64 -0.91 -8.02
C ALA A 257 -22.62 -2.07 -7.74
N PRO A 258 -23.95 -1.81 -7.66
CA PRO A 258 -24.57 -0.48 -7.67
C PRO A 258 -24.11 0.34 -6.47
N LEU A 259 -24.24 1.67 -6.56
CA LEU A 259 -23.98 2.55 -5.41
C LEU A 259 -24.76 2.05 -4.20
N PRO A 260 -24.16 2.06 -2.99
CA PRO A 260 -24.88 1.70 -1.77
C PRO A 260 -26.16 2.53 -1.69
N GLN A 261 -27.30 1.88 -1.43
CA GLN A 261 -28.58 2.57 -1.35
C GLN A 261 -28.79 3.29 -0.01
N ASP A 262 -27.84 3.20 0.93
CA ASP A 262 -27.91 3.91 2.19
C ASP A 262 -27.50 5.37 2.00
N PRO A 263 -28.37 6.34 2.37
CA PRO A 263 -27.96 7.72 2.49
C PRO A 263 -27.13 7.83 3.77
N THR A 264 -25.81 8.02 3.64
CA THR A 264 -25.00 8.58 4.73
C THR A 264 -25.41 10.01 5.02
#